data_AF-A0A2P8NHM2-F1
#
_entry.id   AF-A0A2P8NHM2-F1
#
_cell.length_a   1.000
_cell.length_b   1.000
_cell.length_c   1.000
_cell.angle_alpha   90.00
_cell.angle_beta   90.00
_cell.angle_gamma   90.00
#
_symmetry.space_group_name_H-M   'P 1'
#
loop_
_entity.id
_entity.type
_entity.pdbx_description
1 polymer ?
#
loop_
_entity_poly.entity_id
_entity_poly.type
_entity_poly.pdbx_seq_one_letter_code
_entity_poly.pdbx_strand_id
1 'polypeptide(L)'
;MRLSGVRPGAGHQMVNRHMWSATPTGSRETWPQGAAGAGYTLSAKRLRRGCGVEPGMRGHRLETAISGIRRWLLAAALLLGAVLPSQGWADEGTEITRRYYAISGRSRAELLASVRRNAPRAGSAYGIGFIDFHPRYTLAPIAEGCRVDTATVGLRIVLRLPRWNGAKDAPRAVKRLAARFERAITAHEMQHVRIAKHHARRMARQIARLKPAENCWRLRRAAQAVIARHKKAHRASQAAFDRRTRKAIKRLL
;
A
#
# COMPACT_ATOMS: atom_id res chain seq x y z
N MET A 1 -60.12 21.19 35.61
CA MET A 1 -58.96 20.66 36.37
C MET A 1 -57.74 20.55 35.44
N ARG A 2 -56.57 20.91 35.99
CA ARG A 2 -55.19 20.93 35.42
C ARG A 2 -54.85 19.67 34.59
N LEU A 3 -54.32 19.79 33.36
CA LEU A 3 -52.92 20.00 32.93
C LEU A 3 -51.94 18.85 33.23
N SER A 4 -51.28 18.39 32.16
CA SER A 4 -49.92 17.81 32.00
C SER A 4 -49.98 16.49 31.21
N GLY A 5 -49.16 16.19 30.20
CA GLY A 5 -47.97 16.83 29.65
C GLY A 5 -47.22 15.74 28.86
N VAL A 6 -47.11 15.91 27.54
CA VAL A 6 -46.42 14.97 26.64
C VAL A 6 -44.90 15.21 26.71
N ARG A 7 -44.11 14.13 26.87
CA ARG A 7 -42.67 14.10 26.57
C ARG A 7 -42.31 12.79 25.85
N PRO A 8 -41.55 12.81 24.74
CA PRO A 8 -40.97 11.61 24.15
C PRO A 8 -39.61 11.30 24.80
N GLY A 9 -39.49 10.11 25.40
CA GLY A 9 -38.24 9.58 25.95
C GLY A 9 -37.36 8.95 24.89
N ALA A 10 -36.10 9.37 24.85
CA ALA A 10 -35.07 9.00 23.89
C ALA A 10 -34.72 7.50 23.92
N GLY A 11 -34.79 6.86 22.74
CA GLY A 11 -34.25 5.53 22.49
C GLY A 11 -32.72 5.51 22.61
N HIS A 12 -32.22 4.91 23.68
CA HIS A 12 -30.82 4.59 23.86
C HIS A 12 -30.40 3.51 22.85
N GLN A 13 -29.60 3.89 21.84
CA GLN A 13 -28.84 2.93 21.04
C GLN A 13 -27.67 2.43 21.88
N MET A 14 -27.78 1.21 22.40
CA MET A 14 -26.64 0.43 22.87
C MET A 14 -25.74 0.09 21.68
N VAL A 15 -24.64 0.82 21.54
CA VAL A 15 -23.55 0.45 20.62
C VAL A 15 -22.76 -0.65 21.31
N ASN A 16 -23.01 -1.90 20.92
CA ASN A 16 -22.32 -3.07 21.45
C ASN A 16 -20.82 -3.00 21.08
N ARG A 17 -19.98 -2.77 22.09
CA ARG A 17 -18.54 -2.58 22.03
C ARG A 17 -17.84 -3.85 22.52
N HIS A 18 -17.86 -4.91 21.72
CA HIS A 18 -17.11 -6.14 21.98
C HIS A 18 -16.78 -6.77 20.60
N MET A 19 -15.63 -7.36 20.32
CA MET A 19 -14.41 -7.58 21.06
C MET A 19 -13.42 -8.15 20.04
N TRP A 20 -12.39 -7.38 19.68
CA TRP A 20 -11.24 -7.90 18.94
C TRP A 20 -10.19 -8.27 19.99
N SER A 21 -10.28 -9.49 20.52
CA SER A 21 -9.27 -10.09 21.40
C SER A 21 -8.73 -11.34 20.71
N ALA A 22 -7.47 -11.28 20.29
CA ALA A 22 -6.69 -12.46 19.93
C ALA A 22 -5.47 -12.50 20.86
N THR A 23 -5.45 -13.51 21.72
CA THR A 23 -4.32 -13.95 22.53
C THR A 23 -3.24 -14.59 21.65
N PRO A 24 -1.93 -14.41 21.94
CA PRO A 24 -0.88 -15.19 21.31
C PRO A 24 -0.47 -16.37 22.20
N THR A 25 -0.76 -17.60 21.76
CA THR A 25 -0.08 -18.80 22.24
C THR A 25 1.24 -18.95 21.50
N GLY A 26 2.32 -19.10 22.26
CA GLY A 26 3.69 -19.15 21.75
C GLY A 26 4.10 -20.51 21.19
N SER A 27 5.14 -20.48 20.38
CA SER A 27 6.02 -21.62 20.12
C SER A 27 7.47 -21.12 20.15
N ARG A 28 8.29 -21.85 20.90
CA ARG A 28 9.74 -21.70 20.96
C ARG A 28 10.32 -22.34 19.70
N GLU A 29 11.21 -21.65 19.01
CA GLU A 29 12.04 -22.27 17.95
C GLU A 29 13.51 -22.01 18.27
N THR A 30 14.24 -23.12 18.35
CA THR A 30 15.68 -23.26 18.59
C THR A 30 16.45 -23.16 17.28
N TRP A 31 17.57 -22.43 17.28
CA TRP A 31 18.50 -22.30 16.16
C TRP A 31 19.56 -23.42 16.14
N PRO A 32 20.02 -23.88 14.97
CA PRO A 32 21.36 -24.44 14.83
C PRO A 32 22.31 -23.51 14.08
N GLN A 33 23.59 -23.61 14.47
CA GLN A 33 24.76 -22.88 13.97
C GLN A 33 25.49 -23.68 12.87
N GLY A 34 26.33 -23.00 12.09
CA GLY A 34 27.38 -23.56 11.21
C GLY A 34 27.07 -23.43 9.71
N ALA A 35 28.00 -23.20 8.78
CA ALA A 35 29.45 -23.03 8.82
C ALA A 35 29.93 -22.38 7.49
N ALA A 36 31.21 -21.99 7.47
CA ALA A 36 31.92 -21.20 6.46
C ALA A 36 32.37 -21.96 5.18
N GLY A 37 32.82 -21.20 4.17
CA GLY A 37 33.67 -21.63 3.04
C GLY A 37 33.62 -20.64 1.87
N ALA A 38 34.63 -19.79 1.67
CA ALA A 38 35.72 -19.91 0.66
C ALA A 38 35.21 -19.85 -0.81
N GLY A 39 35.73 -19.10 -1.77
CA GLY A 39 36.90 -18.22 -1.91
C GLY A 39 37.15 -18.08 -3.43
N TYR A 40 37.45 -16.89 -3.95
CA TYR A 40 37.95 -16.75 -5.33
C TYR A 40 38.92 -15.57 -5.42
N THR A 41 40.16 -15.88 -5.81
CA THR A 41 41.21 -14.94 -6.22
C THR A 41 41.12 -14.67 -7.72
N LEU A 42 41.27 -13.43 -8.15
CA LEU A 42 41.54 -13.11 -9.56
C LEU A 42 42.79 -12.22 -9.70
N SER A 43 43.59 -12.64 -10.68
CA SER A 43 44.95 -12.24 -10.99
C SER A 43 44.98 -10.96 -11.84
N ALA A 44 45.90 -10.05 -11.51
CA ALA A 44 46.13 -8.81 -12.26
C ALA A 44 47.20 -9.00 -13.33
N LYS A 45 46.84 -8.78 -14.60
CA LYS A 45 47.82 -8.60 -15.69
C LYS A 45 47.91 -7.13 -16.09
N ARG A 46 49.13 -6.61 -15.90
CA ARG A 46 49.62 -5.28 -16.26
C ARG A 46 50.15 -5.32 -17.69
N LEU A 47 49.74 -4.39 -18.55
CA LEU A 47 50.41 -4.12 -19.82
C LEU A 47 50.72 -2.62 -19.97
N ARG A 48 51.89 -2.39 -20.53
CA ARG A 48 52.72 -1.18 -20.44
C ARG A 48 52.30 -0.12 -21.45
N ARG A 49 52.57 1.14 -21.08
CA ARG A 49 52.56 2.33 -21.93
C ARG A 49 53.89 2.42 -22.69
N GLY A 50 53.85 2.92 -23.92
CA GLY A 50 55.01 3.39 -24.69
C GLY A 50 54.60 4.61 -25.51
N CYS A 51 55.29 5.72 -25.28
CA CYS A 51 55.14 7.02 -25.94
C CYS A 51 56.03 7.11 -27.19
N GLY A 52 55.69 8.00 -28.11
CA GLY A 52 56.58 8.46 -29.17
C GLY A 52 55.93 9.57 -29.99
N VAL A 53 56.46 10.79 -29.86
CA VAL A 53 56.09 12.01 -30.59
C VAL A 53 57.37 12.46 -31.32
N GLU A 54 57.27 12.91 -32.58
CA GLU A 54 58.12 13.97 -33.15
C GLU A 54 57.54 14.52 -34.48
N PRO A 55 57.92 15.74 -34.91
CA PRO A 55 57.12 16.60 -35.78
C PRO A 55 57.74 16.86 -37.18
N GLY A 56 56.93 17.37 -38.12
CA GLY A 56 57.42 17.88 -39.41
C GLY A 56 56.38 18.69 -40.19
N MET A 57 56.60 20.01 -40.31
CA MET A 57 55.94 20.92 -41.27
C MET A 57 56.33 20.51 -42.71
N ARG A 58 55.70 20.89 -43.83
CA ARG A 58 54.99 22.11 -44.27
C ARG A 58 54.48 21.78 -45.70
N GLY A 59 53.35 22.34 -46.15
CA GLY A 59 53.10 22.44 -47.60
C GLY A 59 51.64 22.42 -48.08
N HIS A 60 51.23 23.57 -48.60
CA HIS A 60 50.31 23.78 -49.72
C HIS A 60 48.79 23.55 -49.55
N ARG A 61 48.14 24.71 -49.38
CA ARG A 61 46.83 25.16 -49.91
C ARG A 61 46.39 24.40 -51.17
N LEU A 62 45.15 23.87 -51.18
CA LEU A 62 44.17 23.73 -52.28
C LEU A 62 42.91 23.06 -51.64
N GLU A 63 41.87 23.82 -51.36
CA GLU A 63 40.60 23.81 -52.11
C GLU A 63 39.51 22.84 -51.59
N THR A 64 38.34 23.43 -51.36
CA THR A 64 36.99 22.83 -51.38
C THR A 64 36.53 21.88 -50.25
N ALA A 65 35.62 22.44 -49.44
CA ALA A 65 34.31 21.86 -49.09
C ALA A 65 34.27 20.46 -48.46
N ILE A 66 34.52 20.35 -47.14
CA ILE A 66 33.98 19.23 -46.35
C ILE A 66 33.43 19.73 -45.00
N SER A 67 32.10 19.68 -44.92
CA SER A 67 31.32 19.18 -43.78
C SER A 67 31.22 20.07 -42.52
N GLY A 68 30.10 20.81 -42.47
CA GLY A 68 29.53 21.40 -41.26
C GLY A 68 28.99 20.36 -40.28
N ILE A 69 29.84 19.46 -39.77
CA ILE A 69 29.52 18.53 -38.67
C ILE A 69 30.45 18.84 -37.49
N ARG A 70 30.48 20.12 -37.08
CA ARG A 70 31.28 20.57 -35.92
C ARG A 70 30.52 21.46 -34.94
N ARG A 71 29.18 21.46 -35.02
CA ARG A 71 28.29 22.18 -34.07
C ARG A 71 27.18 21.33 -33.46
N TRP A 72 27.11 20.03 -33.77
CA TRP A 72 26.08 19.11 -33.25
C TRP A 72 26.59 18.12 -32.19
N LEU A 73 27.79 18.31 -31.63
CA LEU A 73 28.35 17.44 -30.59
C LEU A 73 28.39 18.05 -29.18
N LEU A 74 27.77 19.21 -28.97
CA LEU A 74 27.62 19.82 -27.63
C LEU A 74 26.15 19.99 -27.18
N ALA A 75 25.17 19.57 -27.99
CA ALA A 75 23.74 19.61 -27.62
C ALA A 75 23.16 18.23 -27.22
N ALA A 76 23.93 17.14 -27.35
CA ALA A 76 23.47 15.79 -27.01
C ALA A 76 23.87 15.33 -25.59
N ALA A 77 24.66 16.11 -24.85
CA ALA A 77 25.18 15.74 -23.53
C ALA A 77 24.33 16.22 -22.34
N LEU A 78 23.22 16.92 -22.57
CA LEU A 78 22.37 17.51 -21.51
C LEU A 78 20.92 16.97 -21.46
N LEU A 79 20.66 15.85 -22.13
CA LEU A 79 19.38 15.12 -22.04
C LEU A 79 19.54 13.70 -21.46
N LEU A 80 20.56 13.48 -20.62
CA LEU A 80 20.62 12.33 -19.72
C LEU A 80 20.19 12.75 -18.30
N GLY A 81 19.03 13.41 -18.23
CA GLY A 81 18.37 13.69 -16.96
C GLY A 81 18.11 12.38 -16.24
N ALA A 82 18.74 12.20 -15.09
CA ALA A 82 18.67 11.02 -14.25
C ALA A 82 17.23 10.51 -14.11
N VAL A 83 16.91 9.43 -14.83
CA VAL A 83 15.82 8.54 -14.45
C VAL A 83 16.31 7.82 -13.20
N LEU A 84 16.23 8.49 -12.05
CA LEU A 84 16.29 7.81 -10.77
C LEU A 84 15.17 6.76 -10.84
N PRO A 85 15.47 5.45 -10.83
CA PRO A 85 14.42 4.49 -10.60
C PRO A 85 13.81 4.90 -9.28
N SER A 86 12.54 5.32 -9.30
CA SER A 86 11.77 5.36 -8.07
C SER A 86 11.82 3.91 -7.59
N GLN A 87 12.69 3.63 -6.62
CA GLN A 87 12.65 2.41 -5.86
C GLN A 87 11.29 2.46 -5.19
N GLY A 88 10.28 1.95 -5.91
CA GLY A 88 8.97 1.76 -5.39
C GLY A 88 9.21 0.88 -4.20
N TRP A 89 8.90 1.40 -3.01
CA TRP A 89 8.90 0.59 -1.81
C TRP A 89 7.91 -0.53 -2.12
N ALA A 90 8.43 -1.73 -2.43
CA ALA A 90 7.60 -2.91 -2.51
C ALA A 90 6.85 -2.91 -1.18
N ASP A 91 5.50 -2.98 -1.23
CA ASP A 91 4.69 -3.06 -0.03
C ASP A 91 4.92 -4.47 0.56
N GLU A 92 6.10 -4.68 1.12
CA GLU A 92 6.63 -5.97 1.56
C GLU A 92 5.66 -6.57 2.60
N GLY A 93 5.25 -7.81 2.36
CA GLY A 93 4.26 -8.48 3.19
C GLY A 93 2.84 -7.93 3.10
N THR A 94 2.47 -7.21 2.01
CA THR A 94 1.07 -6.88 1.72
C THR A 94 0.40 -7.95 0.86
N GLU A 95 -0.60 -8.63 1.43
CA GLU A 95 -1.45 -9.62 0.79
C GLU A 95 -2.86 -9.03 0.57
N ILE A 96 -3.39 -9.12 -0.66
CA ILE A 96 -4.75 -8.67 -0.98
C ILE A 96 -5.54 -9.82 -1.61
N THR A 97 -6.47 -10.39 -0.85
CA THR A 97 -7.44 -11.38 -1.32
C THR A 97 -8.70 -10.69 -1.82
N ARG A 98 -9.17 -11.03 -3.02
CA ARG A 98 -10.49 -10.60 -3.53
C ARG A 98 -11.46 -11.77 -3.51
N ARG A 99 -12.59 -11.57 -2.86
CA ARG A 99 -13.75 -12.46 -2.84
C ARG A 99 -14.92 -11.75 -3.49
N TYR A 100 -15.86 -12.52 -4.04
CA TYR A 100 -16.97 -11.95 -4.78
C TYR A 100 -18.31 -12.39 -4.20
N TYR A 101 -19.33 -11.53 -4.35
CA TYR A 101 -20.72 -11.90 -4.18
C TYR A 101 -21.47 -11.64 -5.49
N ALA A 102 -22.37 -12.56 -5.83
CA ALA A 102 -23.09 -12.51 -7.10
C ALA A 102 -24.13 -11.37 -7.11
N ILE A 103 -24.23 -10.65 -8.23
CA ILE A 103 -25.31 -9.71 -8.53
C ILE A 103 -25.95 -10.07 -9.87
N SER A 104 -27.27 -9.94 -9.97
CA SER A 104 -28.06 -10.41 -11.11
C SER A 104 -29.40 -9.69 -11.20
N GLY A 105 -30.06 -9.77 -12.35
CA GLY A 105 -31.41 -9.24 -12.58
C GLY A 105 -31.68 -8.91 -14.04
N ARG A 106 -32.94 -8.82 -14.45
CA ARG A 106 -33.37 -8.37 -15.78
C ARG A 106 -33.87 -6.92 -15.78
N SER A 107 -34.03 -6.31 -14.61
CA SER A 107 -34.42 -4.91 -14.41
C SER A 107 -33.55 -4.20 -13.35
N ARG A 108 -33.64 -2.86 -13.24
CA ARG A 108 -32.97 -2.11 -12.16
C ARG A 108 -33.45 -2.57 -10.78
N ALA A 109 -34.75 -2.80 -10.63
CA ALA A 109 -35.34 -3.23 -9.36
C ALA A 109 -34.82 -4.60 -8.93
N GLU A 110 -34.76 -5.56 -9.87
CA GLU A 110 -34.17 -6.88 -9.60
C GLU A 110 -32.69 -6.81 -9.25
N LEU A 111 -31.92 -5.99 -9.97
CA LEU A 111 -30.50 -5.78 -9.67
C LEU A 111 -30.30 -5.21 -8.26
N LEU A 112 -31.08 -4.20 -7.89
CA LEU A 112 -31.05 -3.63 -6.54
C LEU A 112 -31.44 -4.66 -5.48
N ALA A 113 -32.48 -5.46 -5.73
CA ALA A 113 -32.92 -6.51 -4.82
C ALA A 113 -31.84 -7.60 -4.66
N SER A 114 -31.18 -8.01 -5.76
CA SER A 114 -30.06 -8.95 -5.75
C SER A 114 -28.88 -8.40 -4.94
N VAL A 115 -28.51 -7.14 -5.13
CA VAL A 115 -27.49 -6.47 -4.32
C VAL A 115 -27.88 -6.44 -2.85
N ARG A 116 -29.10 -6.06 -2.49
CA ARG A 116 -29.53 -6.01 -1.08
C ARG A 116 -29.47 -7.38 -0.39
N ARG A 117 -29.82 -8.45 -1.10
CA ARG A 117 -29.74 -9.83 -0.58
C ARG A 117 -28.31 -10.32 -0.41
N ASN A 118 -27.44 -10.07 -1.39
CA ASN A 118 -26.14 -10.72 -1.48
C ASN A 118 -24.98 -9.87 -0.94
N ALA A 119 -25.15 -8.55 -0.88
CA ALA A 119 -24.11 -7.66 -0.39
C ALA A 119 -23.87 -7.89 1.12
N PRO A 120 -22.62 -7.73 1.58
CA PRO A 120 -22.30 -7.95 2.98
C PRO A 120 -23.14 -7.11 3.94
N ARG A 121 -23.43 -7.64 5.12
CA ARG A 121 -24.30 -6.99 6.13
C ARG A 121 -25.69 -6.63 5.54
N ALA A 122 -26.25 -7.52 4.72
CA ALA A 122 -27.57 -7.39 4.09
C ALA A 122 -27.79 -6.02 3.39
N GLY A 123 -26.80 -5.57 2.61
CA GLY A 123 -26.91 -4.34 1.83
C GLY A 123 -26.62 -3.03 2.58
N SER A 124 -26.31 -3.07 3.87
CA SER A 124 -25.83 -1.89 4.61
C SER A 124 -24.38 -1.51 4.26
N ALA A 125 -23.64 -2.43 3.65
CA ALA A 125 -22.33 -2.20 3.05
C ALA A 125 -22.26 -2.92 1.69
N TYR A 126 -21.85 -2.20 0.63
CA TYR A 126 -21.67 -2.82 -0.70
C TYR A 126 -20.29 -3.45 -0.89
N GLY A 127 -19.39 -3.26 0.07
CA GLY A 127 -18.13 -3.97 0.15
C GLY A 127 -17.70 -4.12 1.60
N ILE A 128 -16.85 -5.11 1.87
CA ILE A 128 -16.13 -5.24 3.13
C ILE A 128 -14.66 -5.42 2.80
N GLY A 129 -13.83 -4.57 3.39
CA GLY A 129 -12.40 -4.79 3.56
C GLY A 129 -12.12 -5.28 4.98
N PHE A 130 -11.61 -6.50 5.15
CA PHE A 130 -10.80 -6.81 6.33
C PHE A 130 -9.41 -6.23 6.09
N ILE A 131 -8.87 -5.45 7.02
CA ILE A 131 -7.53 -4.87 6.91
C ILE A 131 -6.82 -5.07 8.24
N ASP A 132 -5.79 -5.91 8.24
CA ASP A 132 -4.92 -6.11 9.40
C ASP A 132 -3.49 -5.69 9.09
N PHE A 133 -2.83 -5.16 10.12
CA PHE A 133 -1.44 -4.70 10.07
C PHE A 133 -0.56 -5.72 10.78
N HIS A 134 0.48 -6.16 10.10
CA HIS A 134 1.51 -7.07 10.60
C HIS A 134 2.84 -6.31 10.76
N PRO A 135 3.00 -5.50 11.82
CA PRO A 135 4.28 -4.85 12.12
C PRO A 135 5.32 -5.90 12.51
N ARG A 136 6.51 -5.80 11.93
CA ARG A 136 7.68 -6.64 12.22
C ARG A 136 8.86 -5.72 12.46
N TYR A 137 9.53 -5.84 13.60
CA TYR A 137 10.72 -5.05 13.92
C TYR A 137 11.66 -5.81 14.84
N THR A 138 12.96 -5.58 14.67
CA THR A 138 14.02 -6.11 15.53
C THR A 138 14.61 -5.00 16.39
N LEU A 139 15.02 -5.36 17.60
CA LEU A 139 15.70 -4.47 18.54
C LEU A 139 17.08 -5.03 18.83
N ALA A 140 18.10 -4.17 18.82
CA ALA A 140 19.48 -4.56 19.09
C ALA A 140 19.98 -3.80 20.33
N PRO A 141 20.48 -4.50 21.37
CA PRO A 141 21.26 -3.88 22.44
C PRO A 141 22.50 -3.17 21.86
N ILE A 142 22.86 -2.04 22.46
CA ILE A 142 24.07 -1.26 22.18
C ILE A 142 24.69 -0.82 23.52
N ALA A 143 25.92 -0.33 23.51
CA ALA A 143 26.62 0.10 24.73
C ALA A 143 25.80 1.07 25.60
N GLU A 144 25.08 2.00 24.96
CA GLU A 144 24.25 3.02 25.65
C GLU A 144 22.76 2.63 25.79
N GLY A 145 22.40 1.36 25.57
CA GLY A 145 21.03 0.87 25.76
C GLY A 145 20.53 -0.02 24.62
N CYS A 146 19.48 0.40 23.90
CA CYS A 146 18.89 -0.37 22.83
C CYS A 146 18.39 0.50 21.68
N ARG A 147 18.54 0.02 20.45
CA ARG A 147 18.08 0.69 19.22
C ARG A 147 17.18 -0.21 18.36
N VAL A 148 16.45 0.41 17.44
CA VAL A 148 15.73 -0.33 16.39
C VAL A 148 16.74 -0.70 15.30
N ASP A 149 16.71 -1.96 14.89
CA ASP A 149 17.61 -2.49 13.86
C ASP A 149 16.87 -2.58 12.52
N THR A 150 15.72 -3.25 12.49
CA THR A 150 14.82 -3.29 11.33
C THR A 150 13.39 -2.93 11.71
N ALA A 151 12.61 -2.38 10.77
CA ALA A 151 11.17 -2.18 10.94
C ALA A 151 10.42 -2.20 9.60
N THR A 152 9.52 -3.15 9.44
CA THR A 152 8.59 -3.29 8.31
C THR A 152 7.16 -3.45 8.82
N VAL A 153 6.18 -3.15 7.97
CA VAL A 153 4.76 -3.32 8.31
C VAL A 153 4.03 -3.88 7.11
N GLY A 154 3.71 -5.18 7.17
CA GLY A 154 2.89 -5.86 6.17
C GLY A 154 1.39 -5.60 6.40
N LEU A 155 0.59 -5.97 5.40
CA LEU A 155 -0.87 -5.85 5.44
C LEU A 155 -1.51 -7.15 5.00
N ARG A 156 -2.57 -7.59 5.66
CA ARG A 156 -3.47 -8.62 5.13
C ARG A 156 -4.82 -8.00 4.87
N ILE A 157 -5.27 -8.06 3.61
CA ILE A 157 -6.47 -7.39 3.14
C ILE A 157 -7.39 -8.40 2.47
N VAL A 158 -8.65 -8.45 2.89
CA VAL A 158 -9.70 -9.23 2.20
C VAL A 158 -10.79 -8.31 1.73
N LEU A 159 -10.97 -8.20 0.41
CA LEU A 159 -12.03 -7.42 -0.23
C LEU A 159 -13.18 -8.35 -0.62
N ARG A 160 -14.42 -7.93 -0.34
CA ARG A 160 -15.64 -8.55 -0.88
C ARG A 160 -16.28 -7.62 -1.91
N LEU A 161 -16.29 -8.01 -3.18
CA LEU A 161 -16.72 -7.17 -4.30
C LEU A 161 -17.95 -7.76 -5.02
N PRO A 162 -18.85 -6.93 -5.58
CA PRO A 162 -19.90 -7.42 -6.45
C PRO A 162 -19.32 -8.01 -7.75
N ARG A 163 -19.99 -9.03 -8.29
CA ARG A 163 -19.69 -9.61 -9.60
C ARG A 163 -20.97 -10.04 -10.30
N TRP A 164 -21.14 -9.63 -11.55
CA TRP A 164 -22.27 -10.04 -12.38
C TRP A 164 -22.32 -11.56 -12.54
N ASN A 165 -23.50 -12.12 -12.26
CA ASN A 165 -23.85 -13.52 -12.45
C ASN A 165 -25.30 -13.65 -12.99
N GLY A 166 -25.78 -12.64 -13.73
CA GLY A 166 -27.08 -12.68 -14.39
C GLY A 166 -27.02 -13.30 -15.78
N ALA A 167 -28.19 -13.60 -16.35
CA ALA A 167 -28.32 -14.24 -17.65
C ALA A 167 -27.61 -13.47 -18.78
N LYS A 168 -27.06 -14.19 -19.76
CA LYS A 168 -26.30 -13.60 -20.88
C LYS A 168 -27.16 -12.66 -21.73
N ASP A 169 -28.43 -13.02 -21.90
CA ASP A 169 -29.47 -12.30 -22.64
C ASP A 169 -30.11 -11.15 -21.84
N ALA A 170 -29.66 -10.87 -20.61
CA ALA A 170 -30.18 -9.77 -19.82
C ALA A 170 -30.10 -8.42 -20.58
N PRO A 171 -31.07 -7.51 -20.40
CA PRO A 171 -31.11 -6.25 -21.14
C PRO A 171 -29.79 -5.47 -21.05
N ARG A 172 -29.35 -4.90 -22.18
CA ARG A 172 -28.07 -4.16 -22.27
C ARG A 172 -27.97 -3.04 -21.23
N ALA A 173 -29.08 -2.35 -20.96
CA ALA A 173 -29.13 -1.29 -19.95
C ALA A 173 -28.80 -1.79 -18.54
N VAL A 174 -29.28 -2.98 -18.15
CA VAL A 174 -29.02 -3.57 -16.84
C VAL A 174 -27.57 -4.04 -16.71
N LYS A 175 -27.02 -4.67 -17.76
CA LYS A 175 -25.59 -5.04 -17.79
C LYS A 175 -24.67 -3.83 -17.63
N ARG A 176 -24.99 -2.71 -18.31
CA ARG A 176 -24.25 -1.44 -18.14
C ARG A 176 -24.36 -0.89 -16.72
N LEU A 177 -25.55 -0.95 -16.13
CA LEU A 177 -25.77 -0.50 -14.75
C LEU A 177 -24.98 -1.34 -13.75
N ALA A 178 -25.00 -2.67 -13.88
CA ALA A 178 -24.22 -3.59 -13.06
C ALA A 178 -22.70 -3.33 -13.20
N ALA A 179 -22.20 -3.18 -14.42
CA ALA A 179 -20.78 -2.89 -14.65
C ALA A 179 -20.35 -1.53 -14.05
N ARG A 180 -21.21 -0.51 -14.11
CA ARG A 180 -20.97 0.78 -13.43
C ARG A 180 -20.93 0.62 -11.91
N PHE A 181 -21.86 -0.15 -11.35
CA PHE A 181 -21.90 -0.46 -9.92
C PHE A 181 -20.62 -1.18 -9.48
N GLU A 182 -20.22 -2.25 -10.18
CA GLU A 182 -18.99 -3.01 -9.87
C GLU A 182 -17.73 -2.14 -9.86
N ARG A 183 -17.55 -1.31 -10.89
CA ARG A 183 -16.40 -0.39 -10.96
C ARG A 183 -16.41 0.62 -9.82
N ALA A 184 -17.57 1.19 -9.52
CA ALA A 184 -17.69 2.19 -8.46
C ALA A 184 -17.39 1.61 -7.07
N ILE A 185 -17.94 0.42 -6.75
CA ILE A 185 -17.64 -0.25 -5.48
C ILE A 185 -16.17 -0.67 -5.41
N THR A 186 -15.63 -1.24 -6.48
CA THR A 186 -14.20 -1.61 -6.53
C THR A 186 -13.31 -0.41 -6.29
N ALA A 187 -13.60 0.74 -6.91
CA ALA A 187 -12.84 1.96 -6.69
C ALA A 187 -12.92 2.48 -5.25
N HIS A 188 -14.09 2.39 -4.62
CA HIS A 188 -14.31 2.74 -3.21
C HIS A 188 -13.48 1.82 -2.29
N GLU A 189 -13.56 0.51 -2.47
CA GLU A 189 -12.78 -0.44 -1.65
C GLU A 189 -11.27 -0.30 -1.87
N MET A 190 -10.82 -0.04 -3.09
CA MET A 190 -9.40 0.21 -3.35
C MET A 190 -8.88 1.49 -2.70
N GLN A 191 -9.74 2.49 -2.44
CA GLN A 191 -9.32 3.67 -1.68
C GLN A 191 -9.08 3.33 -0.21
N HIS A 192 -9.86 2.43 0.39
CA HIS A 192 -9.58 1.88 1.72
C HIS A 192 -8.21 1.19 1.78
N VAL A 193 -7.86 0.42 0.74
CA VAL A 193 -6.52 -0.19 0.60
C VAL A 193 -5.42 0.88 0.56
N ARG A 194 -5.60 1.96 -0.21
CA ARG A 194 -4.60 3.05 -0.28
C ARG A 194 -4.40 3.73 1.08
N ILE A 195 -5.48 3.95 1.83
CA ILE A 195 -5.42 4.52 3.18
C ILE A 195 -4.62 3.58 4.11
N ALA A 196 -4.88 2.28 4.07
CA ALA A 196 -4.14 1.29 4.86
C ALA A 196 -2.64 1.27 4.54
N LYS A 197 -2.29 1.21 3.26
CA LYS A 197 -0.91 1.27 2.78
C LYS A 197 -0.19 2.54 3.23
N HIS A 198 -0.88 3.69 3.19
CA HIS A 198 -0.33 4.94 3.69
C HIS A 198 0.03 4.86 5.18
N HIS A 199 -0.88 4.35 6.01
CA HIS A 199 -0.63 4.19 7.45
C HIS A 199 0.45 3.14 7.75
N ALA A 200 0.53 2.06 6.97
CA ALA A 200 1.55 1.02 7.15
C ALA A 200 2.96 1.59 6.92
N ARG A 201 3.14 2.33 5.82
CA ARG A 201 4.40 3.00 5.51
C ARG A 201 4.79 4.05 6.56
N ARG A 202 3.83 4.83 7.06
CA ARG A 202 4.10 5.81 8.14
C ARG A 202 4.43 5.13 9.46
N MET A 203 3.77 4.02 9.78
CA MET A 203 4.04 3.22 10.96
C MET A 203 5.45 2.66 10.93
N ALA A 204 5.85 1.98 9.84
CA ALA A 204 7.19 1.44 9.66
C ALA A 204 8.27 2.52 9.82
N ARG A 205 8.13 3.65 9.11
CA ARG A 205 9.08 4.77 9.21
C ARG A 205 9.17 5.37 10.60
N GLN A 206 8.06 5.46 11.34
CA GLN A 206 8.09 6.00 12.69
C GLN A 206 8.72 5.03 13.69
N ILE A 207 8.52 3.73 13.54
CA ILE A 207 9.21 2.72 14.36
C ILE A 207 10.71 2.76 14.07
N ALA A 208 11.12 2.75 12.80
CA ALA A 208 12.52 2.80 12.39
C ALA A 208 13.27 4.04 12.91
N ARG A 209 12.57 5.15 13.16
CA ARG A 209 13.14 6.42 13.62
C ARG A 209 13.01 6.64 15.14
N LEU A 210 12.58 5.63 15.89
CA LEU A 210 12.60 5.74 17.35
C LEU A 210 14.05 5.93 17.81
N LYS A 211 14.27 6.95 18.63
CA LYS A 211 15.57 7.16 19.26
C LYS A 211 15.92 5.94 20.13
N PRO A 212 17.21 5.63 20.31
CA PRO A 212 17.64 4.65 21.29
C PRO A 212 17.03 4.94 22.66
N ALA A 213 16.77 3.90 23.43
CA ALA A 213 16.29 3.99 24.81
C ALA A 213 17.23 3.23 25.73
N GLU A 214 17.18 3.53 27.03
CA GLU A 214 18.01 2.90 28.07
C GLU A 214 18.02 1.36 28.03
N ASN A 215 16.90 0.74 27.61
CA ASN A 215 16.81 -0.70 27.42
C ASN A 215 15.77 -1.09 26.37
N CYS A 216 15.85 -2.32 25.87
CA CYS A 216 14.97 -2.81 24.80
C CYS A 216 13.50 -2.91 25.24
N TRP A 217 13.21 -3.03 26.54
CA TRP A 217 11.84 -3.04 27.02
C TRP A 217 11.17 -1.67 26.86
N ARG A 218 11.86 -0.58 27.25
CA ARG A 218 11.38 0.79 27.03
C ARG A 218 11.19 1.08 25.55
N LEU A 219 12.15 0.69 24.70
CA LEU A 219 12.04 0.88 23.25
C LEU A 219 10.88 0.08 22.63
N ARG A 220 10.66 -1.17 23.08
CA ARG A 220 9.52 -1.98 22.65
C ARG A 220 8.19 -1.29 23.00
N ARG A 221 8.06 -0.73 24.21
CA ARG A 221 6.85 0.02 24.60
C ARG A 221 6.63 1.25 23.72
N ALA A 222 7.70 1.97 23.37
CA ALA A 222 7.61 3.09 22.44
C ALA A 222 7.12 2.64 21.05
N ALA A 223 7.66 1.53 20.51
CA ALA A 223 7.19 0.95 19.25
C ALA A 223 5.71 0.54 19.31
N GLN A 224 5.26 -0.09 20.39
CA GLN A 224 3.84 -0.45 20.56
C GLN A 224 2.93 0.78 20.64
N ALA A 225 3.37 1.87 21.26
CA ALA A 225 2.63 3.12 21.27
C ALA A 225 2.49 3.73 19.86
N VAL A 226 3.55 3.65 19.03
CA VAL A 226 3.50 4.06 17.61
C VAL A 226 2.48 3.20 16.84
N ILE A 227 2.52 1.88 17.00
CA ILE A 227 1.60 0.94 16.35
C ILE A 227 0.15 1.26 16.72
N ALA A 228 -0.14 1.39 18.02
CA ALA A 228 -1.49 1.68 18.51
C ALA A 228 -2.04 3.01 17.96
N ARG A 229 -1.19 4.06 17.94
CA ARG A 229 -1.55 5.37 17.39
C ARG A 229 -1.89 5.29 15.90
N HIS A 230 -1.07 4.62 15.09
CA HIS A 230 -1.35 4.46 13.66
C HIS A 230 -2.59 3.60 13.39
N LYS A 231 -2.80 2.50 14.14
CA LYS A 231 -4.03 1.71 14.04
C LYS A 231 -5.27 2.55 14.34
N LYS A 232 -5.22 3.44 15.36
CA LYS A 232 -6.31 4.39 15.67
C LYS A 232 -6.52 5.42 14.56
N ALA A 233 -5.44 6.05 14.08
CA ALA A 233 -5.50 7.05 13.02
C ALA A 233 -6.01 6.47 11.68
N HIS A 234 -5.62 5.24 11.37
CA HIS A 234 -6.14 4.46 10.24
C HIS A 234 -7.66 4.31 10.33
N ARG A 235 -8.18 3.81 11.45
CA ARG A 235 -9.64 3.66 11.64
C ARG A 235 -10.40 4.99 11.46
N ALA A 236 -9.86 6.08 12.00
CA ALA A 236 -10.45 7.41 11.82
C ALA A 236 -10.44 7.84 10.34
N SER A 237 -9.37 7.55 9.61
CA SER A 237 -9.24 7.86 8.18
C SER A 237 -10.23 7.07 7.33
N GLN A 238 -10.39 5.76 7.59
CA GLN A 238 -11.38 4.92 6.89
C GLN A 238 -12.81 5.44 7.13
N ALA A 239 -13.16 5.68 8.39
CA ALA A 239 -14.48 6.20 8.75
C ALA A 239 -14.74 7.58 8.14
N ALA A 240 -13.74 8.45 8.06
CA ALA A 240 -13.87 9.74 7.41
C ALA A 240 -14.10 9.61 5.90
N PHE A 241 -13.40 8.68 5.24
CA PHE A 241 -13.62 8.40 3.82
C PHE A 241 -15.03 7.87 3.57
N ASP A 242 -15.48 6.87 4.33
CA ASP A 242 -16.85 6.33 4.22
C ASP A 242 -17.92 7.39 4.44
N ARG A 243 -17.74 8.27 5.44
CA ARG A 243 -18.68 9.38 5.66
C ARG A 243 -18.78 10.31 4.46
N ARG A 244 -17.65 10.64 3.82
CA ARG A 244 -17.62 11.52 2.63
C ARG A 244 -18.27 10.87 1.41
N THR A 245 -18.08 9.57 1.19
CA THR A 245 -18.58 8.91 -0.02
C THR A 245 -19.94 8.25 0.14
N ARG A 246 -20.47 8.13 1.36
CA ARG A 246 -21.76 7.47 1.68
C ARG A 246 -22.89 7.84 0.72
N LYS A 247 -23.11 9.13 0.46
CA LYS A 247 -24.19 9.59 -0.43
C LYS A 247 -23.97 9.16 -1.88
N ALA A 248 -22.75 9.26 -2.38
CA ALA A 248 -22.40 8.84 -3.74
C ALA A 248 -22.59 7.34 -3.93
N ILE A 249 -22.13 6.55 -2.96
CA ILE A 249 -22.26 5.09 -2.96
C ILE A 249 -23.73 4.64 -2.91
N LYS A 250 -24.56 5.28 -2.09
CA LYS A 250 -26.00 4.98 -2.01
C LYS A 250 -26.80 5.31 -3.27
N ARG A 251 -26.27 6.16 -4.17
CA ARG A 251 -26.96 6.59 -5.40
C ARG A 251 -26.61 5.74 -6.63
N LEU A 252 -25.79 4.69 -6.47
CA LEU A 252 -25.36 3.86 -7.60
C LEU A 252 -26.50 3.01 -8.19
N LEU A 253 -27.45 2.58 -7.36
CA LEU A 253 -28.64 1.77 -7.68
C LEU A 253 -29.85 2.34 -6.93
#